data_AF-A0A2C9JPA2-F1
#
_entry.id   AF-A0A2C9JPA2-F1
#
_cell.length_a   1.000
_cell.length_b   1.000
_cell.length_c   1.000
_cell.angle_alpha   90.00
_cell.angle_beta   90.00
_cell.angle_gamma   90.00
#
_symmetry.space_group_name_H-M   'P 1'
#
loop_
_entity.id
_entity.type
_entity.pdbx_description
1 polymer ?
#
loop_
_entity_poly.entity_id
_entity_poly.type
_entity_poly.pdbx_seq_one_letter_code
_entity_poly.pdbx_strand_id
1 'polypeptide(L)'
;SLDNSVLSIGSVSPILKKDQESGFKEWHLVKHEDTLIKDGGVKMISEIFLTRLLSTKGTLQKYIDDFFKNMLCAGPYVPPVIKYLFDFLDHEADAHGITDYEVVHTWKCNSLPLRFWVNIIKNPDFVFDINKPRIVDSCLSVVAQTFMDSCSTSEHRLGKDSPSNKLLFAKDIVHYRKLVEKYFTDIREQPPLSDQEMNAFLADISRTSPKLFYISSALGELYKYVSKYKNELMEALDQDNQANAQQLSCKLGHIVSCMEGPSGNMAYV
;
A
#
# COMPACT_ATOMS: atom_id res chain seq x y z
N SER A 1 18.88 -2.38 13.78
CA SER A 1 17.90 -2.52 14.87
C SER A 1 17.16 -1.20 14.98
N LEU A 2 15.98 -1.10 14.38
CA LEU A 2 15.19 0.14 14.35
C LEU A 2 14.16 0.08 15.47
N ASP A 3 14.37 0.90 16.51
CA ASP A 3 13.39 1.14 17.56
C ASP A 3 12.24 1.98 17.02
N ASN A 4 11.04 1.41 17.12
CA ASN A 4 9.80 1.94 16.55
C ASN A 4 8.94 2.55 17.66
N SER A 5 9.47 3.58 18.34
CA SER A 5 8.74 4.32 19.37
C SER A 5 8.16 5.62 18.79
N VAL A 6 7.09 5.51 18.00
CA VAL A 6 6.27 6.69 17.66
C VAL A 6 5.19 6.84 18.72
N LEU A 7 5.38 7.88 19.51
CA LEU A 7 4.56 8.33 20.63
C LEU A 7 3.09 8.51 20.23
N SER A 8 2.23 7.89 21.04
CA SER A 8 0.77 8.08 21.02
C SER A 8 0.43 9.52 21.42
N ILE A 9 0.26 10.40 20.43
CA ILE A 9 -0.30 11.74 20.65
C ILE A 9 -1.82 11.59 20.73
N GLY A 10 -2.35 11.86 21.92
CA GLY A 10 -3.76 11.72 22.29
C GLY A 10 -4.75 12.46 21.40
N SER A 11 -6.01 12.03 21.53
CA SER A 11 -7.21 12.58 20.91
C SER A 11 -7.26 14.11 20.94
N VAL A 12 -7.37 14.74 19.77
CA VAL A 12 -7.78 16.14 19.66
C VAL A 12 -9.01 16.17 18.74
N SER A 13 -10.16 16.42 19.35
CA SER A 13 -11.40 16.77 18.64
C SER A 13 -11.26 18.19 18.04
N PRO A 14 -11.87 18.52 16.89
CA PRO A 14 -11.52 19.74 16.14
C PRO A 14 -12.02 21.07 16.71
N ILE A 15 -12.59 21.12 17.91
CA ILE A 15 -13.31 22.33 18.41
C ILE A 15 -12.67 23.01 19.63
N LEU A 16 -11.67 22.39 20.27
CA LEU A 16 -11.00 23.01 21.42
C LEU A 16 -9.51 23.21 21.12
N LYS A 17 -9.14 24.46 20.80
CA LYS A 17 -7.75 24.91 20.88
C LYS A 17 -7.30 24.76 22.35
N LYS A 18 -6.25 23.98 22.61
CA LYS A 18 -5.70 23.77 23.95
C LYS A 18 -4.90 24.99 24.41
N ASP A 19 -5.37 25.66 25.44
CA ASP A 19 -4.51 26.44 26.34
C ASP A 19 -3.64 25.45 27.12
N GLN A 20 -2.35 25.36 26.76
CA GLN A 20 -1.38 24.45 27.40
C GLN A 20 -0.86 24.95 28.77
N GLU A 21 -1.48 25.97 29.37
CA GLU A 21 -0.99 26.58 30.63
C GLU A 21 -1.69 26.12 31.91
N SER A 22 -2.73 25.29 31.82
CA SER A 22 -3.44 24.82 33.00
C SER A 22 -3.03 23.38 33.32
N GLY A 23 -2.48 23.12 34.51
CA GLY A 23 -2.01 21.79 34.97
C GLY A 23 -3.09 20.72 35.13
N PHE A 24 -4.18 20.80 34.37
CA PHE A 24 -5.30 19.87 34.36
C PHE A 24 -5.17 18.86 33.21
N LYS A 25 -5.50 17.61 33.50
CA LYS A 25 -5.68 16.57 32.47
C LYS A 25 -7.15 16.49 32.09
N GLU A 26 -7.46 16.84 30.85
CA GLU A 26 -8.81 16.69 30.30
C GLU A 26 -9.12 15.22 29.94
N TRP A 27 -10.32 14.78 30.26
CA TRP A 27 -10.88 13.48 29.89
C TRP A 27 -12.38 13.65 29.60
N HIS A 28 -12.94 12.78 28.74
CA HIS A 28 -14.34 12.86 28.35
C HIS A 28 -15.16 11.67 28.89
N LEU A 29 -14.90 10.46 28.37
CA LEU A 29 -15.64 9.25 28.77
C LEU A 29 -14.83 8.28 29.63
N VAL A 30 -13.50 8.31 29.56
CA VAL A 30 -12.63 7.38 30.30
C VAL A 30 -11.56 8.19 31.02
N LYS A 31 -11.53 8.06 32.35
CA LYS A 31 -10.44 8.57 33.19
C LYS A 31 -9.43 7.44 33.44
N HIS A 32 -8.21 7.58 32.95
CA HIS A 32 -7.20 6.51 32.95
C HIS A 32 -6.60 6.18 34.32
N GLU A 33 -6.89 6.96 35.37
CA GLU A 33 -6.35 6.74 36.72
C GLU A 33 -7.11 5.64 37.51
N ASP A 34 -8.32 5.27 37.10
CA ASP A 34 -9.17 4.31 37.83
C ASP A 34 -9.05 2.84 37.36
N THR A 35 -8.26 2.57 36.31
CA THR A 35 -8.17 1.23 35.70
C THR A 35 -7.31 0.20 36.44
N LEU A 36 -6.68 0.54 37.57
CA LEU A 36 -5.77 -0.36 38.29
C LEU A 36 -6.44 -1.25 39.37
N ILE A 37 -7.77 -1.19 39.59
CA ILE A 37 -8.39 -1.94 40.71
C ILE A 37 -9.69 -2.65 40.29
N LYS A 38 -9.57 -3.90 39.80
CA LYS A 38 -10.34 -5.12 40.21
C LYS A 38 -10.24 -6.22 39.16
N ASP A 39 -9.51 -7.26 39.54
CA ASP A 39 -9.12 -8.48 38.80
C ASP A 39 -10.29 -9.41 38.36
N GLY A 40 -11.54 -8.93 38.39
CA GLY A 40 -12.74 -9.69 38.02
C GLY A 40 -13.69 -8.99 37.04
N GLY A 41 -13.50 -7.69 36.76
CA GLY A 41 -14.40 -6.92 35.87
C GLY A 41 -13.96 -6.92 34.40
N VAL A 42 -12.66 -7.02 34.14
CA VAL A 42 -12.07 -6.83 32.79
C VAL A 42 -12.51 -7.91 31.80
N LYS A 43 -12.72 -9.16 32.25
CA LYS A 43 -13.17 -10.27 31.40
C LYS A 43 -14.64 -10.16 30.96
N MET A 44 -15.57 -9.85 31.88
CA MET A 44 -16.98 -9.65 31.53
C MET A 44 -17.19 -8.42 30.63
N ILE A 45 -16.39 -7.37 30.85
CA ILE A 45 -16.40 -6.15 30.04
C ILE A 45 -15.94 -6.46 28.59
N SER A 46 -14.94 -7.31 28.41
CA SER A 46 -14.44 -7.75 27.09
C SER A 46 -15.51 -8.49 26.26
N GLU A 47 -16.30 -9.38 26.87
CA GLU A 47 -17.37 -10.13 26.19
C GLU A 47 -18.54 -9.23 25.74
N ILE A 48 -18.92 -8.24 26.55
CA ILE A 48 -19.94 -7.24 26.16
C ILE A 48 -19.48 -6.43 24.95
N PHE A 49 -18.19 -6.09 24.90
CA PHE A 49 -17.62 -5.39 23.74
C PHE A 49 -17.56 -6.26 22.50
N LEU A 50 -17.37 -7.58 22.64
CA LEU A 50 -17.38 -8.50 21.49
C LEU A 50 -18.75 -8.53 20.79
N THR A 51 -19.85 -8.58 21.55
CA THR A 51 -21.21 -8.54 20.96
C THR A 51 -21.47 -7.23 20.22
N ARG A 52 -20.95 -6.10 20.73
CA ARG A 52 -21.04 -4.81 20.04
C ARG A 52 -20.21 -4.79 18.74
N LEU A 53 -19.01 -5.37 18.76
CA LEU A 53 -18.17 -5.52 17.56
C LEU A 53 -18.87 -6.38 16.51
N LEU A 54 -19.47 -7.50 16.92
CA LEU A 54 -20.26 -8.37 16.04
C LEU A 54 -21.46 -7.64 15.44
N SER A 55 -22.17 -6.84 16.24
CA SER A 55 -23.29 -6.03 15.77
C SER A 55 -22.83 -5.01 14.71
N THR A 56 -21.76 -4.26 14.98
CA THR A 56 -21.23 -3.28 14.02
C THR A 56 -20.74 -3.97 12.74
N LYS A 57 -20.02 -5.10 12.86
CA LYS A 57 -19.59 -5.93 11.73
C LYS A 57 -20.78 -6.39 10.91
N GLY A 58 -21.83 -6.90 11.56
CA GLY A 58 -23.06 -7.33 10.89
C GLY A 58 -23.72 -6.21 10.09
N THR A 59 -23.81 -5.00 10.64
CA THR A 59 -24.35 -3.83 9.94
C THR A 59 -23.52 -3.43 8.72
N LEU A 60 -22.18 -3.52 8.81
CA LEU A 60 -21.27 -3.13 7.73
C LEU A 60 -21.01 -4.24 6.70
N GLN A 61 -21.41 -5.48 6.99
CA GLN A 61 -21.05 -6.68 6.23
C GLN A 61 -21.31 -6.53 4.73
N LYS A 62 -22.52 -6.13 4.35
CA LYS A 62 -22.89 -5.98 2.94
C LYS A 62 -21.97 -5.02 2.19
N TYR A 63 -21.63 -3.89 2.81
CA TYR A 63 -20.75 -2.89 2.18
C TYR A 63 -19.33 -3.43 2.00
N ILE A 64 -18.82 -4.20 2.96
CA ILE A 64 -17.50 -4.86 2.86
C ILE A 64 -17.52 -5.91 1.74
N ASP A 65 -18.57 -6.75 1.71
CA ASP A 65 -18.73 -7.79 0.68
C ASP A 65 -18.80 -7.19 -0.71
N ASP A 66 -19.64 -6.17 -0.91
CA ASP A 66 -19.83 -5.52 -2.20
C ASP A 66 -18.53 -4.82 -2.63
N PHE A 67 -17.79 -4.21 -1.70
CA PHE A 67 -16.51 -3.59 -1.98
C PHE A 67 -15.45 -4.61 -2.43
N PHE A 68 -15.27 -5.71 -1.68
CA PHE A 68 -14.30 -6.75 -2.05
C PHE A 68 -14.66 -7.44 -3.35
N LYS A 69 -15.95 -7.71 -3.60
CA LYS A 69 -16.41 -8.25 -4.88
C LYS A 69 -16.09 -7.33 -6.03
N ASN A 70 -16.35 -6.03 -5.91
CA ASN A 70 -16.05 -5.07 -6.97
C ASN A 70 -14.54 -4.95 -7.26
N MET A 71 -13.70 -5.04 -6.23
CA MET A 71 -12.24 -5.02 -6.41
C MET A 71 -11.69 -6.32 -7.01
N LEU A 72 -12.31 -7.47 -6.71
CA LEU A 72 -11.90 -8.81 -7.13
C LEU A 72 -12.82 -9.38 -8.22
N CYS A 73 -13.46 -8.52 -9.02
CA CYS A 73 -14.27 -8.94 -10.16
C CYS A 73 -13.48 -8.72 -11.44
N ALA A 74 -13.26 -9.80 -12.21
CA ALA A 74 -12.58 -9.69 -13.50
C ALA A 74 -13.49 -9.13 -14.62
N GLY A 75 -14.81 -8.97 -14.36
CA GLY A 75 -15.79 -8.51 -15.34
C GLY A 75 -15.69 -9.25 -16.69
N PRO A 76 -16.22 -8.67 -17.78
CA PRO A 76 -15.89 -9.13 -19.13
C PRO A 76 -14.49 -8.69 -19.58
N TYR A 77 -13.96 -7.58 -19.02
CA TYR A 77 -12.63 -7.04 -19.33
C TYR A 77 -12.04 -6.38 -18.08
N VAL A 78 -10.83 -6.78 -17.68
CA VAL A 78 -10.06 -6.08 -16.63
C VAL A 78 -9.26 -4.92 -17.25
N PRO A 79 -8.83 -3.93 -16.44
CA PRO A 79 -7.88 -2.93 -16.90
C PRO A 79 -6.66 -3.56 -17.59
N PRO A 80 -6.26 -3.10 -18.80
CA PRO A 80 -5.18 -3.71 -19.58
C PRO A 80 -3.88 -3.90 -18.79
N VAL A 81 -3.53 -2.94 -17.94
CA VAL A 81 -2.36 -2.99 -17.05
C VAL A 81 -2.35 -4.17 -16.08
N ILE A 82 -3.52 -4.61 -15.61
CA ILE A 82 -3.63 -5.73 -14.66
C ILE A 82 -3.40 -7.04 -15.42
N LYS A 83 -4.07 -7.22 -16.57
CA LYS A 83 -3.89 -8.39 -17.43
C LYS A 83 -2.43 -8.52 -17.86
N TYR A 84 -1.85 -7.44 -18.38
CA TYR A 84 -0.47 -7.41 -18.83
C TYR A 84 0.53 -7.75 -17.70
N LEU A 85 0.34 -7.18 -16.50
CA LEU A 85 1.20 -7.48 -15.35
C LEU A 85 1.07 -8.94 -14.90
N PHE A 86 -0.13 -9.50 -14.86
CA PHE A 86 -0.35 -10.87 -14.40
C PHE A 86 0.14 -11.90 -15.42
N ASP A 87 -0.03 -11.64 -16.72
CA ASP A 87 0.54 -12.47 -17.79
C ASP A 87 2.07 -12.42 -17.76
N PHE A 88 2.67 -11.25 -17.49
CA PHE A 88 4.11 -11.14 -17.28
C PHE A 88 4.59 -12.01 -16.12
N LEU A 89 3.90 -11.98 -14.97
CA LEU A 89 4.27 -12.82 -13.81
C LEU A 89 4.11 -14.32 -14.09
N ASP A 90 3.08 -14.71 -14.84
CA ASP A 90 2.88 -16.10 -15.26
C ASP A 90 4.00 -16.53 -16.23
N HIS A 91 4.35 -15.68 -17.19
CA HIS A 91 5.44 -15.95 -18.15
C HIS A 91 6.80 -16.09 -17.46
N GLU A 92 7.13 -15.20 -16.51
CA GLU A 92 8.38 -15.28 -15.75
C GLU A 92 8.46 -16.55 -14.90
N ALA A 93 7.33 -17.00 -14.34
CA ALA A 93 7.27 -18.27 -13.63
C ALA A 93 7.55 -19.45 -14.56
N ASP A 94 6.90 -19.48 -15.74
CA ASP A 94 7.12 -20.52 -16.74
C ASP A 94 8.58 -20.54 -17.26
N ALA A 95 9.14 -19.36 -17.55
CA ALA A 95 10.52 -19.21 -18.04
C ALA A 95 11.57 -19.74 -17.04
N HIS A 96 11.27 -19.69 -15.75
CA HIS A 96 12.14 -20.19 -14.68
C HIS A 96 11.75 -21.59 -14.18
N GLY A 97 10.78 -22.26 -14.81
CA GLY A 97 10.33 -23.61 -14.44
C GLY A 97 9.61 -23.69 -13.09
N ILE A 98 8.98 -22.61 -12.65
CA ILE A 98 8.24 -22.54 -11.39
C ILE A 98 6.84 -23.11 -11.61
N THR A 99 6.61 -24.34 -11.14
CA THR A 99 5.32 -25.04 -11.28
C THR A 99 4.40 -24.88 -10.07
N ASP A 100 4.91 -24.34 -8.96
CA ASP A 100 4.13 -24.13 -7.74
C ASP A 100 3.22 -22.90 -7.88
N TYR A 101 1.91 -23.13 -7.89
CA TYR A 101 0.92 -22.08 -8.03
C TYR A 101 0.94 -21.08 -6.87
N GLU A 102 1.35 -21.48 -5.67
CA GLU A 102 1.36 -20.61 -4.49
C GLU A 102 2.39 -19.48 -4.64
N VAL A 103 3.50 -19.74 -5.36
CA VAL A 103 4.53 -18.75 -5.65
C VAL A 103 3.95 -17.64 -6.51
N VAL A 104 3.31 -18.01 -7.62
CA VAL A 104 2.73 -17.05 -8.58
C VAL A 104 1.54 -16.31 -7.96
N HIS A 105 0.70 -17.00 -7.19
CA HIS A 105 -0.35 -16.38 -6.38
C HIS A 105 0.23 -15.30 -5.45
N THR A 106 1.31 -15.63 -4.74
CA THR A 106 2.00 -14.70 -3.83
C THR A 106 2.56 -13.49 -4.57
N TRP A 107 3.14 -13.67 -5.75
CA TRP A 107 3.62 -12.57 -6.59
C TRP A 107 2.48 -11.63 -7.01
N LYS A 108 1.36 -12.19 -7.50
CA LYS A 108 0.17 -11.42 -7.88
C LYS A 108 -0.43 -10.67 -6.70
N CYS A 109 -0.53 -11.30 -5.53
CA CYS A 109 -0.97 -10.64 -4.30
C CYS A 109 -0.04 -9.49 -3.87
N ASN A 110 1.28 -9.72 -3.92
CA ASN A 110 2.30 -8.74 -3.53
C ASN A 110 2.47 -7.59 -4.53
N SER A 111 2.05 -7.74 -5.78
CA SER A 111 2.15 -6.71 -6.81
C SER A 111 0.96 -5.76 -6.80
N LEU A 112 -0.26 -6.27 -6.58
CA LEU A 112 -1.49 -5.47 -6.71
C LEU A 112 -2.34 -5.42 -5.42
N PRO A 113 -3.03 -6.50 -4.96
CA PRO A 113 -3.87 -6.45 -3.76
C PRO A 113 -3.20 -5.83 -2.53
N LEU A 114 -2.00 -6.28 -2.19
CA LEU A 114 -1.32 -5.89 -0.94
C LEU A 114 -0.63 -4.53 -1.02
N ARG A 115 -0.38 -4.00 -2.23
CA ARG A 115 0.31 -2.71 -2.43
C ARG A 115 -0.64 -1.59 -2.75
N PHE A 116 -1.54 -1.82 -3.71
CA PHE A 116 -2.47 -0.81 -4.19
C PHE A 116 -3.76 -0.85 -3.37
N TRP A 117 -4.44 -1.99 -3.36
CA TRP A 117 -5.80 -2.08 -2.81
C TRP A 117 -5.87 -1.91 -1.30
N VAL A 118 -4.96 -2.53 -0.54
CA VAL A 118 -4.83 -2.29 0.91
C VAL A 118 -4.61 -0.80 1.21
N ASN A 119 -3.82 -0.10 0.37
CA ASN A 119 -3.56 1.32 0.56
C ASN A 119 -4.82 2.17 0.32
N ILE A 120 -5.61 1.86 -0.71
CA ILE A 120 -6.89 2.52 -0.99
C ILE A 120 -7.92 2.25 0.11
N ILE A 121 -8.01 1.01 0.63
CA ILE A 121 -8.91 0.68 1.76
C ILE A 121 -8.57 1.54 2.98
N LYS A 122 -7.29 1.67 3.31
CA LYS A 122 -6.83 2.42 4.50
C LYS A 122 -6.91 3.93 4.31
N ASN A 123 -6.76 4.40 3.08
CA ASN A 123 -6.64 5.82 2.76
C ASN A 123 -7.68 6.25 1.71
N PRO A 124 -8.99 6.22 2.05
CA PRO A 124 -10.03 6.70 1.15
C PRO A 124 -9.90 8.19 0.82
N ASP A 125 -9.22 8.94 1.68
CA ASP A 125 -8.85 10.35 1.49
C ASP A 125 -7.88 10.58 0.31
N PHE A 126 -7.25 9.53 -0.24
CA PHE A 126 -6.50 9.63 -1.50
C PHE A 126 -7.40 9.69 -2.74
N VAL A 127 -8.65 9.25 -2.60
CA VAL A 127 -9.62 9.17 -3.70
C VAL A 127 -10.71 10.23 -3.55
N PHE A 128 -11.12 10.51 -2.31
CA PHE A 128 -12.22 11.39 -1.99
C PHE A 128 -11.76 12.55 -1.12
N ASP A 129 -12.34 13.74 -1.34
CA ASP A 129 -12.13 14.90 -0.46
C ASP A 129 -12.94 14.72 0.84
N ILE A 130 -12.36 13.99 1.79
CA ILE A 130 -12.98 13.66 3.08
C ILE A 130 -11.99 13.83 4.22
N ASN A 131 -12.49 14.30 5.36
CA ASN A 131 -11.74 14.20 6.61
C ASN A 131 -11.92 12.80 7.19
N LYS A 132 -10.81 12.07 7.42
CA LYS A 132 -10.81 10.71 7.98
C LYS A 132 -10.57 10.75 9.50
N PRO A 133 -11.61 10.55 10.36
CA PRO A 133 -11.40 10.51 11.80
C PRO A 133 -10.60 9.28 12.23
N ARG A 134 -9.80 9.40 13.30
CA ARG A 134 -8.95 8.30 13.81
C ARG A 134 -9.71 7.00 14.11
N ILE A 135 -10.97 7.10 14.56
CA ILE A 135 -11.81 5.92 14.81
C ILE A 135 -12.16 5.20 13.50
N VAL A 136 -12.39 5.93 12.42
CA VAL A 136 -12.63 5.37 11.09
C VAL A 136 -11.35 4.73 10.55
N ASP A 137 -10.20 5.37 10.72
CA ASP A 137 -8.89 4.80 10.35
C ASP A 137 -8.62 3.45 11.04
N SER A 138 -8.98 3.35 12.33
CA SER A 138 -8.87 2.10 13.09
C SER A 138 -9.82 1.02 12.54
N CYS A 139 -11.06 1.37 12.19
CA CYS A 139 -12.03 0.45 11.59
C CYS A 139 -11.59 0.00 10.19
N LEU A 140 -11.10 0.91 9.34
CA LEU A 140 -10.59 0.59 8.01
C LEU A 140 -9.36 -0.29 8.06
N SER A 141 -8.51 -0.14 9.09
CA SER A 141 -7.38 -1.05 9.31
C SER A 141 -7.83 -2.49 9.59
N VAL A 142 -8.95 -2.70 10.27
CA VAL A 142 -9.54 -4.03 10.48
C VAL A 142 -10.05 -4.62 9.15
N VAL A 143 -10.71 -3.82 8.32
CA VAL A 143 -11.19 -4.24 6.99
C VAL A 143 -9.99 -4.56 6.07
N ALA A 144 -8.97 -3.70 6.05
CA ALA A 144 -7.75 -3.91 5.29
C ALA A 144 -7.02 -5.19 5.72
N GLN A 145 -6.93 -5.46 7.03
CA GLN A 145 -6.33 -6.69 7.53
C GLN A 145 -7.12 -7.92 7.06
N THR A 146 -8.44 -7.84 7.05
CA THR A 146 -9.30 -8.92 6.55
C THR A 146 -9.03 -9.19 5.06
N PHE A 147 -8.87 -8.14 4.25
CA PHE A 147 -8.49 -8.26 2.83
C PHE A 147 -7.08 -8.84 2.64
N MET A 148 -6.13 -8.47 3.49
CA MET A 148 -4.78 -9.05 3.48
C MET A 148 -4.82 -10.54 3.81
N ASP A 149 -5.59 -10.93 4.83
CA ASP A 149 -5.73 -12.34 5.24
C ASP A 149 -6.43 -13.20 4.17
N SER A 150 -7.28 -12.60 3.32
CA SER A 150 -7.88 -13.28 2.17
C SER A 150 -6.93 -13.46 0.98
N CYS A 151 -5.79 -12.76 0.95
CA CYS A 151 -4.76 -12.96 -0.05
C CYS A 151 -3.80 -14.12 0.29
N SER A 152 -3.81 -14.63 1.52
CA SER A 152 -2.93 -15.74 1.93
C SER A 152 -3.49 -17.10 1.53
N THR A 153 -2.62 -17.99 1.02
CA THR A 153 -2.91 -19.41 0.74
C THR A 153 -2.98 -20.25 2.02
N SER A 154 -2.35 -19.79 3.11
CA SER A 154 -2.27 -20.53 4.37
C SER A 154 -3.57 -20.53 5.18
N GLU A 155 -4.04 -21.71 5.60
CA GLU A 155 -5.09 -21.81 6.62
C GLU A 155 -4.57 -21.37 7.99
N HIS A 156 -5.22 -20.36 8.57
CA HIS A 156 -4.91 -19.92 9.93
C HIS A 156 -5.71 -20.74 10.95
N ARG A 157 -5.01 -21.41 11.87
CA ARG A 157 -5.64 -22.03 13.04
C ARG A 157 -6.06 -20.95 14.02
N LEU A 158 -7.35 -20.71 14.12
CA LEU A 158 -7.92 -19.76 15.08
C LEU A 158 -7.98 -20.39 16.48
N GLY A 159 -7.52 -19.63 17.46
CA GLY A 159 -7.47 -20.05 18.86
C GLY A 159 -7.82 -18.89 19.80
N LYS A 160 -7.79 -19.15 21.11
CA LYS A 160 -8.13 -18.16 22.14
C LYS A 160 -7.22 -16.93 22.12
N ASP A 161 -6.00 -17.09 21.64
CA ASP A 161 -4.99 -16.01 21.54
C ASP A 161 -4.99 -15.32 20.16
N SER A 162 -5.93 -15.67 19.27
CA SER A 162 -6.05 -15.01 17.97
C SER A 162 -6.57 -13.58 18.12
N PRO A 163 -6.04 -12.61 17.35
CA PRO A 163 -6.53 -11.24 17.36
C PRO A 163 -8.03 -11.15 17.09
N SER A 164 -8.75 -10.28 17.81
CA SER A 164 -10.21 -10.16 17.73
C SER A 164 -10.71 -9.91 16.30
N ASN A 165 -10.01 -9.12 15.50
CA ASN A 165 -10.35 -8.89 14.10
C ASN A 165 -10.32 -10.16 13.24
N LYS A 166 -9.35 -11.06 13.48
CA LYS A 166 -9.28 -12.35 12.77
C LYS A 166 -10.43 -13.27 13.17
N LEU A 167 -10.83 -13.25 14.45
CA LEU A 167 -12.00 -13.98 14.93
C LEU A 167 -13.31 -13.43 14.35
N LEU A 168 -13.43 -12.10 14.20
CA LEU A 168 -14.63 -11.44 13.67
C LEU A 168 -14.94 -11.82 12.22
N PHE A 169 -13.90 -11.97 11.37
CA PHE A 169 -14.03 -12.24 9.94
C PHE A 169 -13.62 -13.66 9.53
N ALA A 170 -13.37 -14.55 10.50
CA ALA A 170 -12.89 -15.92 10.28
C ALA A 170 -13.62 -16.68 9.15
N LYS A 171 -14.95 -16.65 9.19
CA LYS A 171 -15.80 -17.35 8.19
C LYS A 171 -15.76 -16.65 6.83
N ASP A 172 -15.71 -15.33 6.83
CA ASP A 172 -15.74 -14.51 5.62
C ASP A 172 -14.41 -14.58 4.86
N ILE A 173 -13.28 -14.67 5.57
CA ILE A 173 -11.93 -14.81 4.97
C ILE A 173 -11.86 -16.04 4.05
N VAL A 174 -12.47 -17.17 4.45
CA VAL A 174 -12.52 -18.38 3.62
C VAL A 174 -13.29 -18.12 2.32
N HIS A 175 -14.37 -17.34 2.38
CA HIS A 175 -15.12 -16.95 1.19
C HIS A 175 -14.32 -15.98 0.31
N TYR A 176 -13.68 -14.98 0.91
CA TYR A 176 -12.89 -13.99 0.17
C TYR A 176 -11.65 -14.60 -0.50
N ARG A 177 -11.03 -15.64 0.09
CA ARG A 177 -9.95 -16.40 -0.57
C ARG A 177 -10.39 -16.98 -1.90
N LYS A 178 -11.58 -17.59 -1.93
CA LYS A 178 -12.18 -18.10 -3.17
C LYS A 178 -12.44 -17.01 -4.20
N LEU A 179 -12.77 -15.78 -3.76
CA LEU A 179 -12.89 -14.64 -4.67
C LEU A 179 -11.53 -14.24 -5.27
N VAL A 180 -10.45 -14.23 -4.47
CA VAL A 180 -9.09 -13.94 -4.96
C VAL A 180 -8.63 -15.01 -5.96
N GLU A 181 -8.80 -16.29 -5.62
CA GLU A 181 -8.46 -17.41 -6.51
C GLU A 181 -9.24 -17.35 -7.83
N LYS A 182 -10.55 -17.08 -7.75
CA LYS A 182 -11.40 -16.90 -8.93
C LYS A 182 -10.94 -15.70 -9.76
N TYR A 183 -10.64 -14.56 -9.14
CA TYR A 183 -10.18 -13.36 -9.82
C TYR A 183 -8.91 -13.62 -10.65
N PHE A 184 -7.93 -14.32 -10.08
CA PHE A 184 -6.71 -14.67 -10.81
C PHE A 184 -6.95 -15.69 -11.93
N THR A 185 -7.83 -16.65 -11.71
CA THR A 185 -8.23 -17.64 -12.72
C THR A 185 -8.92 -16.95 -13.90
N ASP A 186 -9.92 -16.11 -13.62
CA ASP A 186 -10.69 -15.41 -14.63
C ASP A 186 -9.80 -14.47 -15.48
N ILE A 187 -8.81 -13.80 -14.88
CA ILE A 187 -7.83 -12.98 -15.62
C ILE A 187 -6.92 -13.84 -16.50
N ARG A 188 -6.46 -14.99 -15.99
CA ARG A 188 -5.60 -15.90 -16.75
C ARG A 188 -6.31 -16.42 -18.00
N GLU A 189 -7.61 -16.70 -17.90
CA GLU A 189 -8.45 -17.19 -19.00
C GLU A 189 -8.78 -16.12 -20.06
N GLN A 190 -8.59 -14.83 -19.75
CA GLN A 190 -8.77 -13.78 -20.75
C GLN A 190 -7.70 -13.85 -21.85
N PRO A 191 -8.03 -13.43 -23.09
CA PRO A 191 -7.07 -13.36 -24.18
C PRO A 191 -5.82 -12.54 -23.78
N PRO A 192 -4.61 -12.95 -24.24
CA PRO A 192 -3.40 -12.19 -23.97
C PRO A 192 -3.49 -10.81 -24.64
N LEU A 193 -2.96 -9.81 -23.94
CA LEU A 193 -2.87 -8.44 -24.46
C LEU A 193 -1.59 -8.29 -25.29
N SER A 194 -1.68 -7.71 -26.49
CA SER A 194 -0.48 -7.44 -27.29
C SER A 194 0.30 -6.21 -26.79
N ASP A 195 1.61 -6.19 -27.03
CA ASP A 195 2.45 -5.03 -26.74
C ASP A 195 1.95 -3.76 -27.45
N GLN A 196 1.38 -3.91 -28.65
CA GLN A 196 0.83 -2.79 -29.40
C GLN A 196 -0.38 -2.17 -28.67
N GLU A 197 -1.31 -2.99 -28.19
CA GLU A 197 -2.47 -2.53 -27.43
C GLU A 197 -2.06 -1.89 -26.10
N MET A 198 -1.10 -2.49 -25.41
CA MET A 198 -0.57 -1.95 -24.16
C MET A 198 0.12 -0.60 -24.38
N ASN A 199 0.96 -0.49 -25.42
CA ASN A 199 1.62 0.77 -25.78
C ASN A 199 0.61 1.85 -26.19
N ALA A 200 -0.44 1.50 -26.91
CA ALA A 200 -1.52 2.43 -27.25
C ALA A 200 -2.24 2.94 -25.98
N PHE A 201 -2.57 2.03 -25.06
CA PHE A 201 -3.17 2.38 -23.78
C PHE A 201 -2.29 3.33 -22.95
N LEU A 202 -0.98 3.05 -22.85
CA LEU A 202 -0.02 3.89 -22.13
C LEU A 202 0.19 5.25 -22.81
N ALA A 203 0.19 5.31 -24.15
CA ALA A 203 0.27 6.55 -24.89
C ALA A 203 -0.98 7.43 -24.64
N ASP A 204 -2.16 6.82 -24.57
CA ASP A 204 -3.40 7.53 -24.26
C ASP A 204 -3.36 8.15 -22.86
N ILE A 205 -2.93 7.39 -21.85
CA ILE A 205 -2.73 7.93 -20.49
C ILE A 205 -1.70 9.06 -20.49
N SER A 206 -0.57 8.90 -21.18
CA SER A 206 0.50 9.90 -21.23
C SER A 206 0.03 11.24 -21.80
N ARG A 207 -0.91 11.22 -22.76
CA ARG A 207 -1.51 12.43 -23.36
C ARG A 207 -2.43 13.19 -22.40
N THR A 208 -2.99 12.54 -21.39
CA THR A 208 -3.88 13.18 -20.41
C THR A 208 -3.14 13.91 -19.29
N SER A 209 -1.84 13.61 -19.11
CA SER A 209 -1.02 14.06 -17.97
C SER A 209 -0.08 15.29 -18.15
N PRO A 210 0.12 15.94 -19.33
CA PRO A 210 1.19 16.95 -19.50
C PRO A 210 1.13 18.21 -18.63
N LYS A 211 0.03 18.45 -17.89
CA LYS A 211 -0.14 19.61 -17.01
C LYS A 211 -0.43 19.25 -15.56
N LEU A 212 -0.42 17.96 -15.22
CA LEU A 212 -0.74 17.51 -13.86
C LEU A 212 0.49 17.55 -12.93
N PHE A 213 1.71 17.52 -13.49
CA PHE A 213 2.94 17.38 -12.72
C PHE A 213 4.03 18.36 -13.16
N TYR A 214 4.78 18.89 -12.19
CA TYR A 214 5.95 19.73 -12.42
C TYR A 214 7.21 18.87 -12.61
N ILE A 215 7.43 18.42 -13.86
CA ILE A 215 8.55 17.52 -14.20
C ILE A 215 9.90 18.10 -13.78
N SER A 216 10.13 19.40 -13.98
CA SER A 216 11.39 20.06 -13.61
C SER A 216 11.70 19.94 -12.11
N SER A 217 10.69 20.03 -11.25
CA SER A 217 10.87 19.85 -9.80
C SER A 217 11.19 18.40 -9.45
N ALA A 218 10.51 17.44 -10.09
CA ALA A 218 10.82 16.02 -9.91
C ALA A 218 12.25 15.67 -10.35
N LEU A 219 12.71 16.23 -11.47
CA LEU A 219 14.09 16.07 -11.95
C LEU A 219 15.10 16.71 -10.99
N GLY A 220 14.80 17.88 -10.43
CA GLY A 220 15.65 18.53 -9.41
C GLY A 220 15.81 17.67 -8.15
N GLU A 221 14.72 17.06 -7.66
CA GLU A 221 14.77 16.13 -6.54
C GLU A 221 15.51 14.83 -6.89
N LEU A 222 15.30 14.29 -8.10
CA LEU A 222 15.99 13.09 -8.57
C LEU A 222 17.51 13.31 -8.67
N TYR A 223 17.93 14.49 -9.16
CA TYR A 223 19.34 14.83 -9.30
C TYR A 223 20.10 14.82 -7.96
N LYS A 224 19.43 15.06 -6.83
CA LYS A 224 20.06 14.96 -5.50
C LYS A 224 20.66 13.56 -5.25
N TYR A 225 20.00 12.52 -5.75
CA TYR A 225 20.53 11.15 -5.68
C TYR A 225 21.69 10.95 -6.65
N VAL A 226 21.58 11.49 -7.86
CA VAL A 226 22.67 11.44 -8.86
C VAL A 226 23.95 12.09 -8.32
N SER A 227 23.84 13.29 -7.75
CA SER A 227 24.97 14.00 -7.15
C SER A 227 25.57 13.22 -5.97
N LYS A 228 24.72 12.63 -5.13
CA LYS A 228 25.15 11.86 -3.95
C LYS A 228 25.91 10.58 -4.31
N TYR A 229 25.48 9.87 -5.35
CA TYR A 229 26.00 8.56 -5.75
C TYR A 229 26.74 8.61 -7.10
N LYS A 230 27.30 9.79 -7.45
CA LYS A 230 27.89 10.06 -8.77
C LYS A 230 28.94 9.03 -9.15
N ASN A 231 29.86 8.70 -8.24
CA ASN A 231 30.98 7.81 -8.55
C ASN A 231 30.50 6.38 -8.81
N GLU A 232 29.62 5.87 -7.94
CA GLU A 232 29.05 4.53 -8.05
C GLU A 232 28.19 4.38 -9.32
N LEU A 233 27.44 5.42 -9.68
CA LEU A 233 26.66 5.44 -10.92
C LEU A 233 27.55 5.44 -12.15
N MET A 234 28.62 6.25 -12.17
CA MET A 234 29.56 6.30 -13.29
C MET A 234 30.28 4.96 -13.47
N GLU A 235 30.76 4.36 -12.37
CA GLU A 235 31.40 3.06 -12.39
C GLU A 235 30.46 1.96 -12.91
N ALA A 236 29.21 1.92 -12.44
CA ALA A 236 28.22 0.96 -12.91
C ALA A 236 27.92 1.12 -14.42
N LEU A 237 27.87 2.36 -14.92
CA LEU A 237 27.66 2.65 -16.35
C LEU A 237 28.88 2.29 -17.21
N ASP A 238 30.10 2.38 -16.68
CA ASP A 238 31.32 2.02 -17.39
C ASP A 238 31.51 0.49 -17.46
N GLN A 239 31.06 -0.23 -16.42
CA GLN A 239 31.11 -1.70 -16.34
C GLN A 239 30.05 -2.39 -17.22
N ASP A 240 28.93 -1.72 -17.51
CA ASP A 240 27.89 -2.28 -18.37
C ASP A 240 28.18 -2.05 -19.87
N ASN A 241 28.29 -3.14 -20.62
CA ASN A 241 28.63 -3.10 -22.05
C ASN A 241 27.60 -2.34 -22.90
N GLN A 242 26.30 -2.42 -22.56
CA GLN A 242 25.25 -1.74 -23.32
C GLN A 242 25.26 -0.23 -23.03
N ALA A 243 25.47 0.15 -21.78
CA ALA A 243 25.61 1.54 -21.35
C ALA A 243 26.85 2.19 -21.95
N ASN A 244 27.97 1.48 -22.01
CA ASN A 244 29.20 1.95 -22.63
C ASN A 244 29.04 2.14 -24.15
N ALA A 245 28.41 1.18 -24.84
CA ALA A 245 28.07 1.30 -26.26
C ALA A 245 27.21 2.55 -26.57
N GLN A 246 26.37 2.97 -25.62
CA GLN A 246 25.53 4.17 -25.73
C GLN A 246 26.15 5.44 -25.11
N GLN A 247 27.39 5.35 -24.61
CA GLN A 247 28.14 6.42 -23.96
C GLN A 247 27.36 7.07 -22.80
N LEU A 248 26.64 6.27 -22.00
CA LEU A 248 25.77 6.77 -20.94
C LEU A 248 26.55 7.41 -19.78
N SER A 249 27.72 6.86 -19.42
CA SER A 249 28.63 7.45 -18.42
C SER A 249 29.06 8.87 -18.82
N CYS A 250 29.48 9.07 -20.07
CA CYS A 250 29.82 10.39 -20.59
C CYS A 250 28.63 11.37 -20.54
N LYS A 251 27.42 10.92 -20.93
CA LYS A 251 26.19 11.74 -20.86
C LYS A 251 25.87 12.15 -19.42
N LEU A 252 26.02 11.24 -18.46
CA LEU A 252 25.82 11.53 -17.05
C LEU A 252 26.85 12.55 -16.54
N GLY A 253 28.12 12.38 -16.91
CA GLY A 253 29.18 13.34 -16.60
C GLY A 253 28.85 14.75 -17.10
N HIS A 254 28.33 14.87 -18.33
CA HIS A 254 27.91 16.16 -18.88
C HIS A 254 26.77 16.79 -18.07
N ILE A 255 25.74 16.01 -17.69
CA ILE A 255 24.64 16.49 -16.85
C ILE A 255 25.19 17.02 -15.52
N VAL A 256 26.11 16.27 -14.89
CA VAL A 256 26.69 16.68 -13.60
C VAL A 256 27.49 17.97 -13.74
N SER A 257 28.35 18.09 -14.76
CA SER A 257 29.09 19.33 -15.01
C SER A 257 28.17 20.53 -15.29
N CYS A 258 27.07 20.33 -16.01
CA CYS A 258 26.08 21.40 -16.24
C CYS A 258 25.38 21.84 -14.95
N MET A 259 25.10 20.91 -14.03
CA MET A 259 24.36 21.18 -12.80
C MET A 259 25.23 21.72 -11.66
N GLU A 260 26.52 21.36 -11.62
CA GLU A 260 27.48 21.85 -10.60
C GLU A 260 28.04 23.25 -10.94
N GLY A 261 27.90 23.70 -12.19
CA GLY A 261 28.41 24.98 -12.67
C GLY A 261 29.94 25.05 -12.74
N PRO A 262 30.52 26.11 -13.31
CA PRO A 262 31.94 26.36 -13.20
C PRO A 262 32.26 26.58 -11.72
N SER A 263 33.06 25.68 -11.14
CA SER A 263 33.62 25.81 -9.79
C SER A 263 34.00 27.27 -9.53
N GLY A 264 33.36 27.91 -8.55
CA GLY A 264 33.68 29.27 -8.11
C GLY A 264 35.07 29.35 -7.48
N ASN A 265 36.10 29.30 -8.32
CA ASN A 265 37.46 29.73 -8.03
C ASN A 265 37.77 30.91 -8.97
N MET A 266 37.04 32.01 -8.80
CA MET A 266 37.60 33.33 -9.08
C MET A 266 37.99 33.91 -7.72
N ALA A 267 39.22 33.59 -7.32
CA ALA A 267 39.91 34.35 -6.30
C ALA A 267 39.85 35.83 -6.72
N TYR A 268 39.23 36.65 -5.87
CA TYR A 268 39.46 38.09 -5.92
C TYR A 268 40.96 38.31 -5.64
N VAL A 269 41.69 38.74 -6.66
CA VAL A 269 42.96 39.46 -6.53
C VAL A 269 42.64 40.94 -6.65
#